data_AF-A0A0N4X6Q0-F1
#
_entry.id   AF-A0A0N4X6Q0-F1
#
_cell.length_a   1.000
_cell.length_b   1.000
_cell.length_c   1.000
_cell.angle_alpha   90.00
_cell.angle_beta   90.00
_cell.angle_gamma   90.00
#
_symmetry.space_group_name_H-M   'P 1'
#
loop_
_entity.id
_entity.type
_entity.pdbx_description
1 polymer ?
#
loop_
_entity_poly.entity_id
_entity_poly.type
_entity_poly.pdbx_seq_one_letter_code
_entity_poly.pdbx_strand_id
1 'polypeptide(L)'
;MYFRRRDGALVLPIRVNIVEVFLSHLESPHCRKEVKQVVTIDQRKTVRLLSKGTCHFQFAMKQKIDLKENPLGIGKEIMID
;
A
#
# COMPACT_ATOMS: atom_id res chain seq x y z
N MET A 1 -5.44 -13.51 -0.89
CA MET A 1 -6.73 -14.14 -0.55
C MET A 1 -7.77 -13.04 -0.46
N TYR A 2 -8.74 -13.02 -1.37
CA TYR A 2 -9.85 -12.07 -1.36
C TYR A 2 -10.89 -12.49 -0.31
N PHE A 3 -11.70 -11.56 0.18
CA PHE A 3 -12.83 -11.87 1.06
C PHE A 3 -14.07 -11.06 0.67
N ARG A 4 -15.26 -11.57 1.00
CA ARG A 4 -16.53 -10.89 0.75
C ARG A 4 -17.04 -10.25 2.02
N ARG A 5 -17.43 -8.98 1.94
CA ARG A 5 -18.04 -8.24 3.05
C ARG A 5 -19.49 -8.66 3.27
N ARG A 6 -20.08 -8.26 4.40
CA ARG A 6 -21.51 -8.52 4.71
C ARG A 6 -22.47 -7.88 3.71
N ASP A 7 -22.05 -6.81 3.03
CA ASP A 7 -22.80 -6.13 1.96
C ASP A 7 -22.60 -6.78 0.58
N GLY A 8 -21.91 -7.92 0.51
CA GLY A 8 -21.67 -8.65 -0.74
C GLY A 8 -20.50 -8.12 -1.58
N ALA A 9 -19.86 -7.01 -1.21
CA ALA A 9 -18.73 -6.48 -1.96
C ALA A 9 -17.49 -7.37 -1.85
N LEU A 10 -16.85 -7.65 -2.99
CA LEU A 10 -15.58 -8.38 -3.04
C LEU A 10 -14.42 -7.44 -2.72
N VAL A 11 -13.58 -7.85 -1.77
CA VAL A 11 -12.47 -7.05 -1.28
C VAL A 11 -11.16 -7.79 -1.48
N LEU A 12 -10.22 -7.11 -2.15
CA LEU A 12 -8.83 -7.55 -2.22
C LEU A 12 -8.00 -6.74 -1.20
N PRO A 13 -7.54 -7.36 -0.10
CA PRO A 13 -6.60 -6.71 0.80
C PRO A 13 -5.24 -6.62 0.12
N ILE A 14 -4.77 -5.40 -0.13
CA ILE A 14 -3.41 -5.17 -0.62
C ILE A 14 -2.49 -5.05 0.58
N ARG A 15 -1.46 -5.89 0.62
CA ARG A 15 -0.33 -5.74 1.54
C ARG A 15 0.74 -4.97 0.80
N VAL A 16 1.22 -3.89 1.41
CA VAL A 16 2.31 -3.08 0.84
C VAL A 16 3.50 -3.19 1.78
N ASN A 17 4.68 -3.45 1.21
CA ASN A 17 5.92 -3.43 1.98
C ASN A 17 6.27 -1.98 2.32
N ILE A 18 6.29 -1.66 3.61
CA ILE A 18 6.57 -0.30 4.10
C ILE A 18 7.95 0.20 3.67
N VAL A 19 8.93 -0.69 3.52
CA VAL A 19 10.27 -0.32 3.05
C VAL A 19 10.21 0.19 1.61
N GLU A 20 9.48 -0.48 0.73
CA GLU A 20 9.33 -0.09 -0.68
C GLU A 20 8.60 1.26 -0.81
N VAL A 21 7.60 1.50 0.05
CA VAL A 21 6.89 2.79 0.10
C VAL A 21 7.84 3.91 0.46
N PHE A 22 8.65 3.73 1.51
CA PHE A 22 9.59 4.75 1.93
C PHE A 22 10.74 4.93 0.94
N LEU A 23 11.25 3.85 0.33
CA LEU A 23 12.26 3.95 -0.73
C LEU A 23 11.74 4.80 -1.89
N SER A 24 10.57 4.46 -2.43
CA SER A 24 9.94 5.21 -3.52
C SER A 24 9.67 6.68 -3.13
N HIS A 25 9.22 6.92 -1.90
CA HIS A 25 9.00 8.28 -1.43
C HIS A 25 10.31 9.08 -1.30
N LEU A 26 11.38 8.49 -0.74
CA LEU A 26 12.68 9.16 -0.54
C LEU A 26 13.39 9.45 -1.87
N GLU A 27 13.19 8.61 -2.88
CA GLU A 27 13.69 8.78 -4.24
C GLU A 27 12.87 9.80 -5.06
N SER A 28 11.64 10.12 -4.62
CA SER A 28 10.78 11.07 -5.31
C SER A 28 11.39 12.47 -5.35
N PRO A 29 11.28 13.20 -6.49
CA PRO A 29 11.68 14.61 -6.57
C PRO A 29 10.83 15.51 -5.65
N HIS A 30 9.66 15.04 -5.20
CA HIS A 30 8.77 15.77 -4.30
C HIS A 30 9.07 15.50 -2.81
N CYS A 31 10.05 14.65 -2.49
CA CYS A 31 10.42 14.37 -1.11
C CYS A 31 11.03 15.61 -0.45
N ARG A 32 10.41 16.06 0.63
CA ARG A 32 10.90 17.17 1.44
C ARG A 32 12.21 16.80 2.15
N LYS A 33 13.15 17.75 2.26
CA LYS A 33 14.48 17.50 2.85
C LYS A 33 14.39 17.09 4.31
N GLU A 34 13.43 17.65 5.04
CA GLU A 34 13.18 17.36 6.45
C GLU A 34 12.82 15.88 6.65
N VAL A 35 12.10 15.27 5.70
CA VAL A 35 11.79 13.84 5.73
C VAL A 35 13.05 13.00 5.55
N LYS A 36 13.92 13.35 4.59
CA LYS A 36 15.19 12.62 4.36
C LYS A 36 16.13 12.65 5.56
N GLN A 37 16.06 13.70 6.38
CA GLN A 37 16.89 13.83 7.58
C GLN A 37 16.44 12.95 8.75
N VAL A 38 15.16 12.58 8.79
CA VAL A 38 14.58 11.80 9.90
C VAL A 38 14.32 10.34 9.53
N VAL A 39 14.35 9.97 8.24
CA VAL A 39 14.13 8.60 7.78
C VAL A 39 15.44 7.97 7.31
N THR A 40 15.71 6.75 7.76
CA THR A 40 16.79 5.89 7.25
C THR A 40 16.26 4.50 6.91
N ILE A 41 16.77 3.90 5.83
CA ILE A 41 16.43 2.54 5.42
C ILE A 41 17.62 1.63 5.73
N ASP A 42 17.41 0.70 6.65
CA ASP A 42 18.44 -0.24 7.08
C ASP A 42 18.31 -1.56 6.30
N GLN A 43 19.36 -1.91 5.56
CA GLN A 43 19.48 -3.14 4.76
C GLN A 43 18.26 -3.47 3.87
N ARG A 44 17.49 -2.46 3.44
CA ARG A 44 16.20 -2.63 2.72
C ARG A 44 15.21 -3.56 3.44
N LYS A 45 15.32 -3.68 4.77
CA LYS A 45 14.45 -4.53 5.60
C LYS A 45 13.65 -3.72 6.61
N THR A 46 14.22 -2.61 7.07
CA THR A 46 13.64 -1.83 8.16
C THR A 46 13.66 -0.34 7.83
N VAL A 47 12.55 0.33 8.10
CA VAL A 47 12.47 1.79 8.11
C VAL A 47 12.73 2.27 9.53
N ARG A 48 13.73 3.13 9.71
CA ARG A 48 14.06 3.77 10.98
C ARG A 48 13.71 5.25 10.92
N LEU A 49 12.98 5.71 11.92
CA LEU A 49 12.55 7.10 12.07
C LEU A 49 13.23 7.71 13.30
N LEU A 50 14.00 8.78 13.11
CA LEU A 50 14.75 9.45 14.17
C LEU A 50 14.23 10.89 14.34
N SER A 51 13.58 11.16 15.46
CA SER A 51 13.08 12.50 15.82
C SER A 51 13.86 13.07 17.00
N LYS A 52 14.22 14.36 16.93
CA LYS A 52 14.70 15.14 18.09
C LYS A 52 13.49 15.87 18.70
N GLY A 53 12.69 15.14 19.48
CA GLY A 53 11.48 15.66 20.14
C GLY A 53 10.22 14.86 19.80
N THR A 54 9.05 15.46 20.02
CA THR A 54 7.75 14.80 19.76
C THR A 54 7.51 14.65 18.27
N CYS A 55 7.21 13.41 17.84
CA CYS A 55 6.86 13.14 16.46
C CYS A 55 5.47 12.50 16.36
N HIS A 56 4.69 12.92 15.38
CA HIS A 56 3.39 12.34 15.06
C HIS A 56 3.48 11.77 13.65
N PHE A 57 3.50 10.45 13.55
CA PHE A 57 3.47 9.75 12.28
C PHE A 57 2.07 9.24 12.02
N GLN A 58 1.51 9.55 10.86
CA GLN A 58 0.25 8.97 10.41
C GLN A 58 0.54 8.08 9.20
N PHE A 59 0.42 6.78 9.40
CA PHE A 59 0.55 5.80 8.33
C PHE A 59 -0.83 5.38 7.86
N ALA A 60 -1.17 5.66 6.59
CA ALA A 60 -2.33 5.05 5.95
C ALA A 60 -1.98 3.60 5.56
N MET A 61 -2.03 2.68 6.53
CA MET A 61 -1.58 1.29 6.34
C MET A 61 -2.62 0.36 5.72
N LYS A 62 -3.83 0.86 5.46
CA LYS A 62 -4.94 0.05 4.94
C LYS A 62 -5.39 0.57 3.59
N GLN A 63 -4.79 0.03 2.53
CA GLN A 63 -5.30 0.19 1.18
C GLN A 63 -6.27 -0.94 0.87
N LYS A 64 -7.44 -0.56 0.36
CA LYS A 64 -8.51 -1.48 -0.01
C LYS A 64 -8.89 -1.19 -1.45
N ILE A 65 -8.90 -2.21 -2.28
CA ILE A 65 -9.53 -2.14 -3.60
C ILE A 65 -10.91 -2.79 -3.49
N ASP A 66 -11.92 -2.00 -3.84
CA ASP A 66 -13.27 -2.50 -4.05
C ASP A 66 -13.39 -3.01 -5.49
N LEU A 67 -13.68 -4.30 -5.63
CA LEU A 67 -13.87 -4.92 -6.93
C LEU A 67 -15.34 -4.82 -7.34
N LYS A 68 -15.60 -4.36 -8.56
CA LYS A 68 -16.93 -4.39 -9.17
C LYS A 68 -17.03 -5.64 -10.04
N GLU A 69 -17.94 -6.53 -9.70
CA GLU A 69 -18.26 -7.70 -10.52
C GLU A 69 -19.33 -7.32 -11.54
N ASN A 70 -19.06 -7.55 -12.82
CA ASN A 70 -20.08 -7.54 -13.86
C ASN A 70 -20.40 -9.00 -14.20
N PRO A 71 -21.68 -9.38 -14.36
CA PRO A 71 -22.03 -10.73 -14.77
C PRO A 71 -21.35 -11.03 -16.11
N LEU A 72 -20.73 -12.20 -16.22
CA LEU A 72 -20.26 -12.72 -17.50
C LEU A 72 -21.52 -12.92 -18.35
N GLY A 73 -21.69 -12.10 -19.38
CA GLY A 73 -22.76 -12.29 -20.35
C GLY A 73 -22.63 -13.67 -20.99
N ILE A 74 -23.76 -14.32 -21.27
CA ILE A 74 -23.82 -15.59 -22.01
C ILE A 74 -22.98 -15.43 -23.30
N GLY A 75 -21.94 -16.25 -23.45
CA GLY A 75 -21.01 -16.19 -24.59
C GLY A 75 -19.67 -15.48 -24.36
N LYS A 76 -19.37 -15.00 -23.14
CA LYS A 76 -18.04 -14.48 -22.75
C LYS A 76 -17.37 -15.37 -21.69
N GLU A 77 -17.23 -16.65 -22.01
CA GLU A 77 -16.38 -17.53 -21.22
C GLU A 77 -14.92 -17.18 -21.53
N ILE A 78 -14.17 -16.79 -20.49
CA ILE A 78 -12.72 -16.65 -20.60
C ILE A 78 -12.17 -18.07 -20.48
N MET A 79 -11.73 -18.65 -21.59
CA MET A 79 -10.95 -19.90 -21.55
C MET A 79 -9.66 -19.61 -20.79
N ILE A 80 -9.43 -20.32 -19.70
CA ILE A 80 -8.18 -20.29 -18.95
C ILE A 80 -7.43 -21.56 -19.36
N ASP A 81 -6.34 -21.40 -20.11
CA ASP A 81 -5.35 -22.47 -20.37
C ASP A 81 -4.57 -22.83 -19.09
#